data_AF-A0A6B3CQN3-F1
#
_entry.id   AF-A0A6B3CQN3-F1
#
_cell.length_a   1.000
_cell.length_b   1.000
_cell.length_c   1.000
_cell.angle_alpha   90.00
_cell.angle_beta   90.00
_cell.angle_gamma   90.00
#
_symmetry.space_group_name_H-M   'P 1'
#
loop_
_entity.id
_entity.type
_entity.pdbx_description
1 polymer ?
#
loop_
_entity_poly.entity_id
_entity_poly.type
_entity_poly.pdbx_seq_one_letter_code
_entity_poly.pdbx_strand_id
1 'polypeptide(L)'
;YEVDNLGRVIGEAESDPGTPGANLVTSIDARVQRVAEYELNEAMKAARKEMDRNTNRTYEADSGAVVVMEAKTGRVVAMASNPDYDPNAWVGGISAKDYKKLTGKDSNYPLLNRAIQGQAAPGSIFKVVSSAAAVEAGYDFDGNYDCSSAYDVGGQVFKNFESANEGMITIGRALELSCDTVFYRLSHQEWKKDGGMNPKNPHDYFYKAAHQFGLGAKTGVDLPNEVTGRVPDRQWKQDYWEANKDAWC
;
A
#
# COMPACT_ATOMS: atom_id res chain seq x y z
N TYR A 1 37.28 -18.07 33.23
CA TYR A 1 38.64 -18.02 33.80
C TYR A 1 38.56 -18.18 35.30
N GLU A 2 39.38 -19.06 35.88
CA GLU A 2 39.67 -19.05 37.31
C GLU A 2 40.71 -17.98 37.61
N VAL A 3 40.51 -17.24 38.70
CA VAL A 3 41.40 -16.16 39.12
C VAL A 3 41.84 -16.37 40.57
N ASP A 4 43.10 -16.04 40.88
CA ASP A 4 43.60 -16.05 42.27
C ASP A 4 43.08 -14.84 43.06
N ASN A 5 43.39 -14.80 44.36
CA ASN A 5 43.01 -13.71 45.27
C ASN A 5 43.66 -12.35 44.94
N LEU A 6 44.58 -12.30 43.98
CA LEU A 6 45.23 -11.10 43.46
C LEU A 6 44.73 -10.73 42.05
N GLY A 7 43.73 -11.45 41.53
CA GLY A 7 43.10 -11.20 40.24
C GLY A 7 43.89 -11.74 39.03
N ARG A 8 44.90 -12.59 39.25
CA ARG A 8 45.67 -13.21 38.16
C ARG A 8 44.92 -14.43 37.65
N VAL A 9 44.80 -14.56 36.32
CA VAL A 9 44.20 -15.72 35.67
C VAL A 9 45.08 -16.94 35.92
N ILE A 10 44.56 -17.95 36.60
CA ILE A 10 45.26 -19.19 36.96
C ILE A 10 44.75 -20.42 36.20
N GLY A 11 43.64 -20.28 35.47
CA GLY A 11 43.09 -21.32 34.62
C GLY A 11 41.98 -20.82 33.73
N GLU A 12 41.71 -21.52 32.64
CA GLU A 12 40.46 -21.37 31.90
C GLU A 12 39.40 -22.24 32.58
N ALA A 13 38.28 -21.63 32.93
CA ALA A 13 37.11 -22.40 33.32
C ALA A 13 36.59 -23.11 32.06
N GLU A 14 35.99 -24.29 32.23
CA GLU A 14 35.39 -25.06 31.15
C GLU A 14 34.57 -24.14 30.22
N SER A 15 35.01 -24.03 28.97
CA SER A 15 34.42 -23.13 27.99
C SER A 15 33.69 -23.97 26.95
N ASP A 16 32.39 -23.77 26.83
CA ASP A 16 31.65 -24.23 25.66
C ASP A 16 32.01 -23.30 24.49
N PRO A 17 32.66 -23.80 23.42
CA PRO A 17 33.02 -22.95 22.28
C PRO A 17 31.75 -22.40 21.65
N GLY A 18 31.64 -21.07 21.58
CA GLY A 18 30.51 -20.42 20.94
C GLY A 18 30.34 -20.92 19.50
N THR A 19 29.14 -21.40 19.17
CA THR A 19 28.81 -21.74 17.78
C THR A 19 28.64 -20.43 17.00
N PRO A 20 29.47 -20.14 15.99
CA PRO A 20 29.29 -18.96 15.18
C PRO A 20 27.93 -19.04 14.46
N GLY A 21 27.17 -17.95 14.49
CA GLY A 21 25.89 -17.86 13.80
C GLY A 21 26.00 -18.01 12.28
N ALA A 22 24.87 -18.07 11.61
CA ALA A 22 24.80 -18.10 10.15
C ALA A 22 24.81 -16.67 9.54
N ASN A 23 25.24 -16.58 8.28
CA ASN A 23 25.14 -15.36 7.48
C ASN A 23 23.85 -15.38 6.65
N LEU A 24 23.10 -14.28 6.67
CA LEU A 24 21.94 -14.06 5.80
C LEU A 24 22.33 -13.07 4.70
N VAL A 25 22.12 -13.47 3.44
CA VAL A 25 22.29 -12.59 2.28
C VAL A 25 20.91 -12.15 1.80
N THR A 26 20.66 -10.85 1.81
CA THR A 26 19.39 -10.28 1.36
C THR A 26 19.44 -9.91 -0.12
N SER A 27 18.28 -9.64 -0.72
CA SER A 27 18.17 -9.10 -2.08
C SER A 27 18.36 -7.58 -2.17
N ILE A 28 18.51 -6.90 -1.03
CA ILE A 28 18.62 -5.43 -0.96
C ILE A 28 19.96 -4.98 -1.56
N ASP A 29 19.90 -4.05 -2.51
CA ASP A 29 21.08 -3.34 -3.00
C ASP A 29 21.23 -2.04 -2.20
N ALA A 30 22.28 -1.93 -1.40
CA ALA A 30 22.53 -0.78 -0.53
C ALA A 30 22.58 0.56 -1.30
N ARG A 31 22.96 0.55 -2.59
CA ARG A 31 23.02 1.77 -3.40
C ARG A 31 21.61 2.21 -3.80
N VAL A 32 20.74 1.25 -4.14
CA VAL A 32 19.33 1.51 -4.47
C VAL A 32 18.56 1.89 -3.22
N GLN A 33 18.82 1.21 -2.10
CA GLN A 33 18.22 1.52 -0.80
C GLN A 33 18.48 2.97 -0.38
N ARG A 34 19.75 3.42 -0.46
CA ARG A 34 20.12 4.81 -0.17
C ARG A 34 19.36 5.81 -1.03
N VAL A 35 19.15 5.51 -2.32
CA VAL A 35 18.37 6.38 -3.22
C VAL A 35 16.90 6.37 -2.83
N ALA A 36 16.32 5.21 -2.55
CA ALA A 36 14.91 5.10 -2.15
C ALA A 36 14.61 5.90 -0.87
N GLU A 37 15.46 5.80 0.15
CA GLU A 37 15.34 6.57 1.39
C GLU A 37 15.49 8.08 1.16
N TYR A 38 16.50 8.47 0.38
CA TYR A 38 16.77 9.87 0.07
C TYR A 38 15.62 10.51 -0.70
N GLU A 39 15.21 9.89 -1.82
CA GLU A 39 14.16 10.42 -2.69
C GLU A 39 12.79 10.42 -2.01
N LEU A 40 12.48 9.42 -1.19
CA LEU A 40 11.25 9.42 -0.38
C LEU A 40 11.22 10.62 0.58
N ASN A 41 12.31 10.85 1.31
CA ASN A 41 12.42 11.99 2.22
C ASN A 41 12.36 13.33 1.47
N GLU A 42 13.05 13.48 0.34
CA GLU A 42 13.02 14.73 -0.44
C GLU A 42 11.65 14.97 -1.08
N ALA A 43 10.98 13.93 -1.58
CA ALA A 43 9.60 14.02 -2.08
C ALA A 43 8.63 14.47 -1.00
N MET A 44 8.74 13.94 0.22
CA MET A 44 7.92 14.38 1.36
C MET A 44 8.18 15.85 1.72
N LYS A 45 9.45 16.29 1.76
CA LYS A 45 9.79 17.71 1.99
C LYS A 45 9.28 18.62 0.87
N ALA A 46 9.29 18.16 -0.38
CA ALA A 46 8.76 18.90 -1.51
C ALA A 46 7.23 19.02 -1.43
N ALA A 47 6.53 17.92 -1.15
CA ALA A 47 5.08 17.90 -0.97
C ALA A 47 4.63 18.87 0.13
N ARG A 48 5.37 18.96 1.24
CA ARG A 48 5.13 19.95 2.32
C ARG A 48 5.29 21.43 1.92
N LYS A 49 5.67 21.73 0.69
CA LYS A 49 5.71 23.10 0.16
C LYS A 49 4.56 23.37 -0.80
N GLU A 50 3.83 22.33 -1.21
CA GLU A 50 2.73 22.43 -2.14
C GLU A 50 1.40 22.62 -1.39
N MET A 51 0.58 23.53 -1.90
CA MET A 51 -0.76 23.81 -1.38
C MET A 51 -1.77 22.96 -2.14
N ASP A 52 -2.50 22.12 -1.40
CA ASP A 52 -3.67 21.44 -1.91
C ASP A 52 -4.77 22.45 -2.24
N ARG A 53 -5.11 22.53 -3.53
CA ARG A 53 -6.14 23.45 -4.04
C ARG A 53 -7.54 23.09 -3.58
N ASN A 54 -7.78 21.84 -3.18
CA ASN A 54 -9.09 21.38 -2.75
C ASN A 54 -9.37 21.75 -1.29
N THR A 55 -8.38 21.56 -0.41
CA THR A 55 -8.52 21.86 1.03
C THR A 55 -7.97 23.22 1.43
N ASN A 56 -7.27 23.91 0.51
CA ASN A 56 -6.58 25.18 0.74
C ASN A 56 -5.59 25.08 1.93
N ARG A 57 -4.94 23.93 2.06
CA ARG A 57 -3.93 23.61 3.08
C ARG A 57 -2.70 23.04 2.41
N THR A 58 -1.53 23.25 3.00
CA THR A 58 -0.30 22.60 2.57
C THR A 58 -0.37 21.10 2.88
N TYR A 59 0.17 20.24 2.01
CA TYR A 59 0.24 18.82 2.31
C TYR A 59 1.09 18.56 3.56
N GLU A 60 0.59 17.71 4.47
CA GLU A 60 1.35 17.31 5.66
C GLU A 60 2.52 16.40 5.26
N ALA A 61 2.26 15.45 4.34
CA ALA A 61 3.23 14.44 3.88
C ALA A 61 4.08 13.88 5.03
N ASP A 62 3.40 13.53 6.12
CA ASP A 62 4.02 13.13 7.39
C ASP A 62 4.61 11.73 7.35
N SER A 63 4.19 10.93 6.37
CA SER A 63 4.77 9.61 6.17
C SER A 63 4.58 9.07 4.76
N GLY A 64 5.39 8.08 4.40
CA GLY A 64 5.34 7.41 3.10
C GLY A 64 6.20 6.15 3.07
N ALA A 65 6.15 5.44 1.95
CA ALA A 65 6.98 4.27 1.69
C ALA A 65 7.30 4.14 0.20
N VAL A 66 8.40 3.45 -0.10
CA VAL A 66 8.83 3.11 -1.46
C VAL A 66 9.26 1.66 -1.47
N VAL A 67 8.83 0.91 -2.48
CA VAL A 67 9.32 -0.45 -2.76
C VAL A 67 9.88 -0.46 -4.18
N VAL A 68 11.09 -0.97 -4.32
CA VAL A 68 11.71 -1.23 -5.63
C VAL A 68 11.88 -2.74 -5.76
N MET A 69 11.35 -3.31 -6.82
CA MET A 69 11.37 -4.75 -7.04
C MET A 69 11.71 -5.12 -8.47
N GLU A 70 12.31 -6.30 -8.63
CA GLU A 70 12.48 -6.94 -9.93
C GLU A 70 11.18 -7.64 -10.34
N ALA A 71 10.49 -7.12 -11.36
CA ALA A 71 9.18 -7.62 -11.77
C ALA A 71 9.15 -9.12 -12.18
N LYS A 72 10.25 -9.66 -12.72
CA LYS A 72 10.31 -11.06 -13.18
C LYS A 72 10.56 -12.07 -12.05
N THR A 73 11.24 -11.66 -10.99
CA THR A 73 11.71 -12.55 -9.92
C THR A 73 10.99 -12.33 -8.60
N GLY A 74 10.34 -11.17 -8.43
CA GLY A 74 9.75 -10.75 -7.16
C GLY A 74 10.78 -10.26 -6.14
N ARG A 75 12.08 -10.23 -6.48
CA ARG A 75 13.13 -9.78 -5.55
C ARG A 75 12.93 -8.32 -5.20
N VAL A 76 12.78 -8.01 -3.92
CA VAL A 76 12.79 -6.65 -3.40
C VAL A 76 14.23 -6.17 -3.32
N VAL A 77 14.58 -5.15 -4.08
CA VAL A 77 15.95 -4.59 -4.14
C VAL A 77 16.11 -3.34 -3.28
N ALA A 78 15.00 -2.68 -2.94
CA ALA A 78 14.93 -1.66 -1.90
C ALA A 78 13.52 -1.59 -1.30
N MET A 79 13.44 -1.30 0.00
CA MET A 79 12.20 -1.04 0.71
C MET A 79 12.46 0.04 1.75
N ALA A 80 11.85 1.22 1.57
CA ALA A 80 12.00 2.35 2.47
C ALA A 80 10.63 2.70 3.07
N SER A 81 10.63 3.08 4.34
CA SER A 81 9.46 3.59 5.08
C SER A 81 9.91 4.83 5.83
N ASN A 82 9.13 5.90 5.77
CA ASN A 82 9.47 7.19 6.38
C ASN A 82 8.28 7.72 7.20
N PRO A 83 8.48 8.23 8.43
CA PRO A 83 9.77 8.39 9.13
C PRO A 83 10.43 7.05 9.49
N ASP A 84 11.75 7.03 9.47
CA ASP A 84 12.60 5.90 9.84
C ASP A 84 13.33 6.18 11.18
N TYR A 85 14.21 5.27 11.57
CA TYR A 85 15.05 5.43 12.76
C TYR A 85 16.39 4.72 12.55
N ASP A 86 17.42 5.17 13.27
CA ASP A 86 18.71 4.49 13.30
C ASP A 86 18.61 3.20 14.14
N PRO A 87 18.81 2.00 13.54
CA PRO A 87 18.76 0.74 14.28
C PRO A 87 19.77 0.66 15.43
N ASN A 88 20.85 1.44 15.41
CA ASN A 88 21.82 1.51 16.50
C ASN A 88 21.21 1.99 17.83
N ALA A 89 20.03 2.63 17.80
CA ALA A 89 19.30 3.04 19.01
C ALA A 89 18.94 1.85 19.93
N TRP A 90 18.96 0.62 19.42
CA TRP A 90 18.65 -0.59 20.19
C TRP A 90 19.89 -1.32 20.72
N VAL A 91 21.08 -0.99 20.23
CA VAL A 91 22.33 -1.66 20.61
C VAL A 91 22.65 -1.35 22.07
N GLY A 92 22.77 -2.38 22.91
CA GLY A 92 22.99 -2.22 24.35
C GLY A 92 21.73 -1.85 25.16
N GLY A 93 20.56 -1.83 24.52
CA GLY A 93 19.28 -1.46 25.11
C GLY A 93 18.90 0.00 24.84
N ILE A 94 17.64 0.23 24.45
CA ILE A 94 17.16 1.57 24.10
C ILE A 94 16.91 2.41 25.36
N SER A 95 17.27 3.70 25.31
CA SER A 95 16.94 4.63 26.38
C SER A 95 15.43 4.92 26.40
N ALA A 96 14.86 5.17 27.58
CA ALA A 96 13.44 5.55 27.68
C ALA A 96 13.10 6.82 26.88
N LYS A 97 14.07 7.74 26.74
CA LYS A 97 13.93 8.96 25.95
C LYS A 97 13.82 8.66 24.46
N ASP A 98 14.70 7.80 23.93
CA ASP A 98 14.70 7.47 22.50
C ASP A 98 13.54 6.57 22.15
N TYR A 99 13.19 5.63 23.03
CA TYR A 99 11.97 4.83 22.88
C TYR A 99 10.73 5.72 22.77
N LYS A 100 10.58 6.73 23.65
CA LYS A 100 9.47 7.69 23.58
C LYS A 100 9.45 8.49 22.27
N LYS A 101 10.60 8.80 21.66
CA LYS A 101 10.64 9.46 20.35
C LYS A 101 10.11 8.56 19.23
N LEU A 102 10.27 7.24 19.35
CA LEU A 102 9.81 6.27 18.35
C LEU A 102 8.35 5.85 18.54
N THR A 103 7.79 6.00 19.75
CA THR A 103 6.43 5.55 20.07
C THR A 103 5.45 6.67 20.43
N GLY A 104 5.91 7.92 20.51
CA GLY A 104 5.08 9.07 20.84
C GLY A 104 4.00 9.33 19.79
N LYS A 105 2.86 9.88 20.20
CA LYS A 105 1.75 10.19 19.26
C LYS A 105 2.17 11.13 18.12
N ASP A 106 3.09 12.06 18.41
CA ASP A 106 3.58 13.05 17.45
C ASP A 106 4.81 12.57 16.66
N SER A 107 5.22 11.30 16.82
CA SER A 107 6.40 10.75 16.15
C SER A 107 6.16 10.37 14.70
N ASN A 108 4.89 10.34 14.27
CA ASN A 108 4.46 9.67 13.05
C ASN A 108 4.97 8.21 12.98
N TYR A 109 5.02 7.51 14.12
CA TYR A 109 5.26 6.08 14.25
C TYR A 109 6.40 5.51 13.36
N PRO A 110 7.68 5.83 13.62
CA PRO A 110 8.80 5.36 12.81
C PRO A 110 9.06 3.85 12.86
N LEU A 111 8.50 3.15 13.86
CA LEU A 111 8.59 1.69 13.98
C LEU A 111 7.65 0.94 13.01
N LEU A 112 6.72 1.64 12.37
CA LEU A 112 5.77 1.05 11.43
C LEU A 112 6.43 0.92 10.06
N ASN A 113 6.52 -0.31 9.53
CA ASN A 113 6.91 -0.52 8.15
C ASN A 113 5.70 -0.27 7.24
N ARG A 114 5.59 0.94 6.71
CA ARG A 114 4.45 1.37 5.90
C ARG A 114 4.32 0.65 4.57
N ALA A 115 5.38 0.03 4.06
CA ALA A 115 5.31 -0.75 2.83
C ALA A 115 4.44 -2.01 2.98
N ILE A 116 4.39 -2.60 4.18
CA ILE A 116 3.71 -3.88 4.45
C ILE A 116 2.65 -3.79 5.56
N GLN A 117 2.62 -2.69 6.30
CA GLN A 117 1.67 -2.42 7.39
C GLN A 117 0.83 -1.16 7.13
N GLY A 118 1.22 -0.32 6.17
CA GLY A 118 0.46 0.85 5.77
C GLY A 118 -0.70 0.46 4.85
N GLN A 119 -1.91 0.89 5.20
CA GLN A 119 -3.09 0.74 4.34
C GLN A 119 -3.51 2.12 3.85
N ALA A 120 -3.52 2.30 2.54
CA ALA A 120 -3.99 3.51 1.88
C ALA A 120 -4.97 3.16 0.77
N ALA A 121 -5.87 4.08 0.45
CA ALA A 121 -6.67 3.95 -0.75
C ALA A 121 -5.75 4.05 -1.97
N PRO A 122 -5.75 3.07 -2.89
CA PRO A 122 -4.84 3.07 -4.04
C PRO A 122 -5.10 4.25 -5.00
N GLY A 123 -6.32 4.80 -5.01
CA GLY A 123 -6.72 5.85 -5.94
C GLY A 123 -6.59 5.38 -7.40
N SER A 124 -6.20 6.29 -8.29
CA SER A 124 -6.16 6.04 -9.73
C SER A 124 -5.24 4.90 -10.19
N ILE A 125 -4.26 4.46 -9.38
CA ILE A 125 -3.43 3.30 -9.76
C ILE A 125 -4.26 2.01 -9.86
N PHE A 126 -5.40 1.93 -9.15
CA PHE A 126 -6.32 0.79 -9.23
C PHE A 126 -7.01 0.68 -10.60
N LYS A 127 -7.04 1.74 -11.41
CA LYS A 127 -7.64 1.73 -12.75
C LYS A 127 -6.99 0.69 -13.68
N VAL A 128 -5.72 0.34 -13.45
CA VAL A 128 -5.06 -0.76 -14.18
C VAL A 128 -5.80 -2.09 -13.99
N VAL A 129 -6.18 -2.40 -12.76
CA VAL A 129 -6.96 -3.61 -12.42
C VAL A 129 -8.36 -3.52 -13.03
N SER A 130 -9.01 -2.37 -12.91
CA SER A 130 -10.33 -2.13 -13.50
C SER A 130 -10.35 -2.26 -15.03
N SER A 131 -9.29 -1.82 -15.71
CA SER A 131 -9.15 -1.97 -17.16
C SER A 131 -9.03 -3.44 -17.56
N ALA A 132 -8.20 -4.22 -16.85
CA ALA A 132 -8.09 -5.66 -17.09
C ALA A 132 -9.43 -6.37 -16.84
N ALA A 133 -10.14 -6.00 -15.77
CA ALA A 133 -11.48 -6.54 -15.48
C ALA A 133 -12.51 -6.21 -16.57
N ALA A 134 -12.48 -4.99 -17.11
CA ALA A 134 -13.36 -4.59 -18.19
C ALA A 134 -13.09 -5.41 -19.47
N VAL A 135 -11.83 -5.58 -19.85
CA VAL A 135 -11.52 -6.40 -21.03
C VAL A 135 -11.97 -7.86 -20.84
N GLU A 136 -11.74 -8.44 -19.66
CA GLU A 136 -12.21 -9.79 -19.31
C GLU A 136 -13.75 -9.90 -19.35
N ALA A 137 -14.45 -8.84 -18.94
CA ALA A 137 -15.92 -8.75 -19.01
C ALA A 137 -16.45 -8.51 -20.45
N GLY A 138 -15.57 -8.48 -21.46
CA GLY A 138 -15.91 -8.34 -22.87
C GLY A 138 -16.08 -6.91 -23.37
N TYR A 139 -15.63 -5.91 -22.61
CA TYR A 139 -15.54 -4.53 -23.11
C TYR A 139 -14.32 -4.41 -24.04
N ASP A 140 -14.49 -3.79 -25.22
CA ASP A 140 -13.43 -3.62 -26.20
C ASP A 140 -12.35 -2.66 -25.67
N PHE A 141 -11.08 -3.06 -25.74
CA PHE A 141 -9.96 -2.22 -25.31
C PHE A 141 -9.86 -0.93 -26.13
N ASP A 142 -10.09 -1.04 -27.44
CA ASP A 142 -10.09 0.06 -28.41
C ASP A 142 -11.51 0.60 -28.65
N GLY A 143 -12.47 0.21 -27.81
CA GLY A 143 -13.82 0.73 -27.80
C GLY A 143 -13.87 2.22 -27.49
N ASN A 144 -15.04 2.83 -27.70
CA ASN A 144 -15.21 4.27 -27.52
C ASN A 144 -16.06 4.55 -26.26
N TYR A 145 -15.44 5.15 -25.25
CA TYR A 145 -16.03 5.38 -23.93
C TYR A 145 -16.09 6.87 -23.59
N ASP A 146 -17.25 7.32 -23.12
CA ASP A 146 -17.48 8.73 -22.79
C ASP A 146 -16.73 9.14 -21.51
N CYS A 147 -15.69 9.96 -21.69
CA CYS A 147 -14.98 10.68 -20.64
C CYS A 147 -15.62 12.05 -20.39
N SER A 148 -16.83 12.02 -19.86
CA SER A 148 -17.60 13.20 -19.49
C SER A 148 -17.07 13.86 -18.20
N SER A 149 -17.44 15.13 -17.96
CA SER A 149 -17.10 15.84 -16.72
C SER A 149 -17.76 15.28 -15.46
N ALA A 150 -18.85 14.55 -15.62
CA ALA A 150 -19.56 13.88 -14.54
C ALA A 150 -20.37 12.69 -15.04
N TYR A 151 -20.73 11.80 -14.11
CA TYR A 151 -21.56 10.62 -14.36
C TYR A 151 -22.57 10.43 -13.22
N ASP A 152 -23.85 10.20 -13.56
CA ASP A 152 -24.93 9.99 -12.58
C ASP A 152 -25.16 8.50 -12.33
N VAL A 153 -25.22 8.13 -11.05
CA VAL A 153 -25.66 6.81 -10.61
C VAL A 153 -26.75 6.98 -9.56
N GLY A 154 -28.00 6.70 -9.93
CA GLY A 154 -29.13 6.71 -9.00
C GLY A 154 -29.42 8.08 -8.39
N GLY A 155 -29.14 9.17 -9.11
CA GLY A 155 -29.32 10.55 -8.63
C GLY A 155 -28.10 11.11 -7.87
N GLN A 156 -27.04 10.32 -7.68
CA GLN A 156 -25.77 10.81 -7.17
C GLN A 156 -24.81 11.09 -8.34
N VAL A 157 -24.32 12.33 -8.41
CA VAL A 157 -23.38 12.78 -9.44
C VAL A 157 -21.94 12.57 -8.98
N PHE A 158 -21.19 11.78 -9.73
CA PHE A 158 -19.76 11.56 -9.57
C PHE A 158 -19.00 12.40 -10.59
N LYS A 159 -18.15 13.32 -10.12
CA LYS A 159 -17.36 14.21 -10.99
C LYS A 159 -16.09 13.53 -11.46
N ASN A 160 -15.67 13.83 -12.68
CA ASN A 160 -14.32 13.55 -13.14
C ASN A 160 -13.33 14.47 -12.39
N PHE A 161 -12.08 14.05 -12.26
CA PHE A 161 -11.02 14.91 -11.76
C PHE A 161 -11.00 16.25 -12.51
N GLU A 162 -10.98 17.36 -11.76
CA GLU A 162 -11.10 18.75 -12.25
C GLU A 162 -12.31 19.02 -13.18
N SER A 163 -13.32 18.14 -13.19
CA SER A 163 -14.45 18.19 -14.13
C SER A 163 -14.03 18.17 -15.61
N ALA A 164 -12.88 17.56 -15.93
CA ALA A 164 -12.37 17.41 -17.28
C ALA A 164 -13.36 16.66 -18.18
N ASN A 165 -13.46 17.07 -19.45
CA ASN A 165 -14.28 16.41 -20.46
C ASN A 165 -13.43 16.23 -21.73
N GLU A 166 -13.20 14.96 -22.08
CA GLU A 166 -12.31 14.56 -23.17
C GLU A 166 -13.09 13.92 -24.33
N GLY A 167 -14.41 13.88 -24.22
CA GLY A 167 -15.28 13.21 -25.18
C GLY A 167 -15.09 11.68 -25.16
N MET A 168 -15.27 11.07 -26.32
CA MET A 168 -15.19 9.62 -26.46
C MET A 168 -13.73 9.17 -26.65
N ILE A 169 -13.25 8.28 -25.79
CA ILE A 169 -11.85 7.82 -25.75
C ILE A 169 -11.76 6.31 -25.52
N THR A 170 -10.61 5.71 -25.83
CA THR A 170 -10.35 4.28 -25.55
C THR A 170 -10.03 4.03 -24.08
N ILE A 171 -10.04 2.77 -23.64
CA ILE A 171 -9.59 2.40 -22.27
C ILE A 171 -8.13 2.79 -22.07
N GLY A 172 -7.28 2.58 -23.09
CA GLY A 172 -5.87 2.99 -23.05
C GLY A 172 -5.72 4.50 -22.83
N ARG A 173 -6.48 5.32 -23.56
CA ARG A 173 -6.48 6.77 -23.37
C ARG A 173 -7.09 7.19 -22.03
N ALA A 174 -8.10 6.47 -21.52
CA ALA A 174 -8.66 6.71 -20.20
C ALA A 174 -7.67 6.43 -19.07
N LEU A 175 -6.78 5.43 -19.23
CA LEU A 175 -5.67 5.20 -18.31
C LEU A 175 -4.63 6.33 -18.37
N GLU A 176 -4.27 6.77 -19.58
CA GLU A 176 -3.30 7.86 -19.78
C GLU A 176 -3.77 9.18 -19.14
N LEU A 177 -5.04 9.54 -19.35
CA LEU A 177 -5.63 10.76 -18.80
C LEU A 177 -6.20 10.57 -17.39
N SER A 178 -6.16 9.35 -16.87
CA SER A 178 -6.78 9.00 -15.59
C SER A 178 -8.26 9.42 -15.52
N CYS A 179 -9.03 9.25 -16.60
CA CYS A 179 -10.42 9.69 -16.66
C CYS A 179 -11.35 8.86 -15.76
N ASP A 180 -11.90 9.44 -14.70
CA ASP A 180 -12.73 8.72 -13.71
C ASP A 180 -14.07 8.23 -14.29
N THR A 181 -14.72 9.05 -15.12
CA THR A 181 -16.09 8.78 -15.60
C THR A 181 -16.18 7.60 -16.56
N VAL A 182 -15.09 7.26 -17.25
CA VAL A 182 -14.99 5.99 -18.00
C VAL A 182 -15.09 4.81 -17.04
N PHE A 183 -14.33 4.81 -15.94
CA PHE A 183 -14.34 3.71 -14.97
C PHE A 183 -15.62 3.66 -14.13
N TYR A 184 -16.24 4.80 -13.81
CA TYR A 184 -17.57 4.83 -13.19
C TYR A 184 -18.61 4.17 -14.10
N ARG A 185 -18.59 4.51 -15.39
CA ARG A 185 -19.53 3.98 -16.37
C ARG A 185 -19.33 2.48 -16.59
N LEU A 186 -18.09 2.02 -16.77
CA LEU A 186 -17.77 0.58 -16.90
C LEU A 186 -18.24 -0.21 -15.68
N SER A 187 -17.91 0.27 -14.47
CA SER A 187 -18.30 -0.40 -13.22
C SER A 187 -19.82 -0.43 -13.03
N HIS A 188 -20.51 0.66 -13.34
CA HIS A 188 -21.97 0.75 -13.23
C HIS A 188 -22.68 -0.13 -14.27
N GLN A 189 -22.17 -0.18 -15.51
CA GLN A 189 -22.69 -1.08 -16.54
C GLN A 189 -22.50 -2.54 -16.14
N GLU A 190 -21.35 -2.89 -15.57
CA GLU A 190 -21.11 -4.26 -15.10
C GLU A 190 -22.00 -4.63 -13.93
N TRP A 191 -22.13 -3.75 -12.94
CA TRP A 191 -23.06 -3.94 -11.83
C TRP A 191 -24.50 -4.16 -12.32
N LYS A 192 -24.94 -3.47 -13.39
CA LYS A 192 -26.26 -3.70 -14.01
C LYS A 192 -26.35 -5.08 -14.67
N LYS A 193 -25.32 -5.51 -15.41
CA LYS A 193 -25.27 -6.86 -16.03
C LYS A 193 -25.33 -7.96 -14.98
N ASP A 194 -24.71 -7.75 -13.83
CA ASP A 194 -24.72 -8.66 -12.68
C ASP A 194 -26.05 -8.71 -11.91
N GLY A 195 -27.08 -7.97 -12.34
CA GLY A 195 -28.41 -7.95 -11.72
C GLY A 195 -28.60 -6.87 -10.66
N GLY A 196 -27.67 -5.92 -10.57
CA GLY A 196 -27.79 -4.72 -9.75
C GLY A 196 -27.91 -5.03 -8.25
N MET A 197 -28.99 -4.54 -7.63
CA MET A 197 -29.26 -4.72 -6.20
C MET A 197 -29.69 -6.15 -5.84
N ASN A 198 -30.17 -6.94 -6.81
CA ASN A 198 -30.67 -8.29 -6.60
C ASN A 198 -29.96 -9.28 -7.54
N PRO A 199 -28.63 -9.43 -7.42
CA PRO A 199 -27.86 -10.34 -8.28
C PRO A 199 -28.29 -11.79 -8.04
N LYS A 200 -28.47 -12.57 -9.10
CA LYS A 200 -28.76 -14.01 -9.01
C LYS A 200 -27.51 -14.88 -9.18
N ASN A 201 -26.70 -14.54 -10.18
CA ASN A 201 -25.45 -15.21 -10.49
C ASN A 201 -24.48 -14.17 -11.07
N PRO A 202 -23.96 -13.26 -10.24
CA PRO A 202 -23.09 -12.19 -10.70
C PRO A 202 -21.74 -12.75 -11.15
N HIS A 203 -21.19 -12.20 -12.24
CA HIS A 203 -19.86 -12.54 -12.69
C HIS A 203 -18.79 -11.88 -11.84
N ASP A 204 -19.05 -10.71 -11.25
CA ASP A 204 -18.16 -10.01 -10.32
C ASP A 204 -16.74 -9.80 -10.89
N TYR A 205 -16.61 -9.53 -12.20
CA TYR A 205 -15.33 -9.44 -12.90
C TYR A 205 -14.34 -8.48 -12.21
N PHE A 206 -14.81 -7.32 -11.76
CA PHE A 206 -13.97 -6.31 -11.09
C PHE A 206 -13.43 -6.77 -9.73
N TYR A 207 -14.23 -7.51 -8.95
CA TYR A 207 -13.78 -8.07 -7.67
C TYR A 207 -12.85 -9.26 -7.87
N LYS A 208 -13.18 -10.15 -8.83
CA LYS A 208 -12.32 -11.29 -9.20
C LYS A 208 -10.96 -10.83 -9.69
N ALA A 209 -10.92 -9.82 -10.55
CA ALA A 209 -9.66 -9.22 -11.01
C ALA A 209 -8.84 -8.69 -9.84
N ALA A 210 -9.45 -7.94 -8.90
CA ALA A 210 -8.72 -7.45 -7.73
C ALA A 210 -8.05 -8.58 -6.93
N HIS A 211 -8.78 -9.67 -6.67
CA HIS A 211 -8.23 -10.85 -5.99
C HIS A 211 -7.17 -11.58 -6.83
N GLN A 212 -7.35 -11.71 -8.14
CA GLN A 212 -6.38 -12.33 -9.05
C GLN A 212 -5.07 -11.53 -9.17
N PHE A 213 -5.13 -10.21 -9.03
CA PHE A 213 -3.96 -9.34 -8.90
C PHE A 213 -3.30 -9.42 -7.51
N GLY A 214 -3.81 -10.26 -6.60
CA GLY A 214 -3.26 -10.50 -5.27
C GLY A 214 -3.74 -9.53 -4.20
N LEU A 215 -4.65 -8.60 -4.51
CA LEU A 215 -5.18 -7.66 -3.53
C LEU A 215 -6.09 -8.37 -2.52
N GLY A 216 -5.97 -8.00 -1.26
CA GLY A 216 -6.71 -8.64 -0.16
C GLY A 216 -5.98 -9.84 0.47
N ALA A 217 -4.97 -10.39 -0.20
CA ALA A 217 -4.09 -11.41 0.34
C ALA A 217 -2.77 -10.80 0.86
N LYS A 218 -2.00 -11.60 1.60
CA LYS A 218 -0.59 -11.32 1.91
C LYS A 218 0.25 -11.57 0.67
N THR A 219 1.26 -10.73 0.44
CA THR A 219 2.24 -10.88 -0.63
C THR A 219 3.19 -12.05 -0.38
N GLY A 220 3.40 -12.42 0.89
CA GLY A 220 4.33 -13.48 1.27
C GLY A 220 5.78 -13.00 1.43
N VAL A 221 5.97 -11.69 1.60
CA VAL A 221 7.26 -11.11 1.98
C VAL A 221 7.79 -11.77 3.27
N ASP A 222 9.10 -11.98 3.33
CA ASP A 222 9.82 -12.60 4.44
C ASP A 222 10.00 -11.66 5.65
N LEU A 223 8.99 -10.85 5.93
CA LEU A 223 8.93 -9.91 7.04
C LEU A 223 7.73 -10.22 7.95
N PRO A 224 7.89 -10.07 9.28
CA PRO A 224 6.80 -10.30 10.20
C PRO A 224 5.72 -9.22 10.07
N ASN A 225 4.51 -9.55 10.51
CA ASN A 225 3.41 -8.60 10.70
C ASN A 225 2.92 -7.89 9.43
N GLU A 226 3.15 -8.45 8.24
CA GLU A 226 2.44 -8.01 7.03
C GLU A 226 0.92 -8.04 7.25
N VAL A 227 0.25 -6.95 6.85
CA VAL A 227 -1.21 -6.81 6.92
C VAL A 227 -1.83 -7.06 5.55
N THR A 228 -3.00 -7.66 5.52
CA THR A 228 -3.77 -7.84 4.30
C THR A 228 -4.43 -6.53 3.87
N GLY A 229 -4.60 -6.33 2.56
CA GLY A 229 -5.49 -5.30 2.04
C GLY A 229 -6.97 -5.63 2.27
N ARG A 230 -7.85 -4.76 1.77
CA ARG A 230 -9.31 -4.99 1.77
C ARG A 230 -9.85 -4.81 0.37
N VAL A 231 -10.46 -5.86 -0.18
CA VAL A 231 -11.28 -5.78 -1.40
C VAL A 231 -12.74 -5.74 -0.96
N PRO A 232 -13.47 -4.64 -1.21
CA PRO A 232 -14.86 -4.48 -0.76
C PRO A 232 -15.84 -5.19 -1.71
N ASP A 233 -15.71 -6.52 -1.81
CA ASP A 233 -16.61 -7.36 -2.60
C ASP A 233 -17.95 -7.61 -1.89
N ARG A 234 -18.82 -8.42 -2.51
CA ARG A 234 -20.16 -8.72 -2.01
C ARG A 234 -20.15 -9.39 -0.63
N GLN A 235 -19.28 -10.40 -0.45
CA GLN A 235 -19.17 -11.11 0.81
C GLN A 235 -18.67 -10.17 1.90
N TRP A 236 -17.61 -9.42 1.61
CA TRP A 236 -17.09 -8.42 2.54
C TRP A 236 -18.17 -7.42 2.96
N LYS A 237 -18.98 -6.94 2.01
CA LYS A 237 -20.04 -5.97 2.30
C LYS A 237 -21.15 -6.57 3.17
N GLN A 238 -21.51 -7.83 2.93
CA GLN A 238 -22.47 -8.57 3.76
C GLN A 238 -21.94 -8.73 5.19
N ASP A 239 -20.72 -9.26 5.35
CA ASP A 239 -20.09 -9.46 6.66
C ASP A 239 -19.98 -8.13 7.42
N TYR A 240 -19.60 -7.07 6.72
CA TYR A 240 -19.51 -5.74 7.31
C TYR A 240 -20.87 -5.20 7.75
N TRP A 241 -21.94 -5.43 6.99
CA TRP A 241 -23.29 -5.07 7.42
C TRP A 241 -23.74 -5.91 8.63
N GLU A 242 -23.55 -7.22 8.60
CA GLU A 242 -23.94 -8.13 9.69
C GLU A 242 -23.26 -7.77 11.02
N ALA A 243 -21.98 -7.39 10.98
CA ALA A 243 -21.22 -7.01 12.17
C ALA A 243 -21.62 -5.64 12.76
N ASN A 244 -22.30 -4.78 11.99
CA ASN A 244 -22.56 -3.39 12.39
C ASN A 244 -24.05 -3.01 12.42
N LYS A 245 -24.94 -3.87 11.92
CA LYS A 245 -26.39 -3.58 11.81
C LYS A 245 -27.02 -3.18 13.14
N ASP A 246 -26.60 -3.78 14.26
CA ASP A 246 -27.17 -3.49 15.58
C ASP A 246 -26.79 -2.09 16.11
N ALA A 247 -25.76 -1.47 15.54
CA ALA A 247 -25.35 -0.10 15.86
C ALA A 247 -25.95 0.95 14.90
N TRP A 248 -26.42 0.53 13.72
CA TRP A 248 -26.94 1.42 12.67
C TRP A 248 -28.46 1.37 12.51
N CYS A 249 -29.10 0.30 12.98
CA CYS A 249 -30.54 0.03 12.89
C CYS A 249 -31.13 -0.09 14.30
#